data_AF-A0A8J3U7H3-F1
#
_entry.id   AF-A0A8J3U7H3-F1
#
_cell.length_a   1.000
_cell.length_b   1.000
_cell.length_c   1.000
_cell.angle_alpha   90.00
_cell.angle_beta   90.00
_cell.angle_gamma   90.00
#
_symmetry.space_group_name_H-M   'P 1'
#
loop_
_entity.id
_entity.type
_entity.pdbx_description
1 polymer ?
#
loop_
_entity_poly.entity_id
_entity_poly.type
_entity_poly.pdbx_seq_one_letter_code
_entity_poly.pdbx_strand_id
1 'polypeptide(L)'
;MKPTAERQQAGKRIVSVPELLLPDFRTHLNTYAGEGDEGLVFIGPKGAQLQRTNFTRTWSKAISAAKLTGFHFHDLRHTGNTFVSQSGATLRELMNRMGHSTTRAALIYQHTAMERDRAIADALGKPAKEALSKEDPDGSGT
;
A
#
# COMPACT_ATOMS: atom_id res chain seq x y z
N MET A 1 11.46 -36.50 -12.37
CA MET A 1 11.85 -35.13 -12.77
C MET A 1 11.76 -34.26 -11.52
N LYS A 2 12.90 -33.96 -10.86
CA LYS A 2 12.93 -33.21 -9.59
C LYS A 2 12.84 -31.70 -9.89
N PRO A 3 11.98 -30.90 -9.24
CA PRO A 3 11.99 -29.45 -9.43
C PRO A 3 13.24 -28.86 -8.78
N THR A 4 14.00 -28.07 -9.53
CA THR A 4 15.26 -27.42 -9.12
C THR A 4 15.00 -26.34 -8.06
N ALA A 5 15.81 -26.36 -6.99
CA ALA A 5 15.66 -25.56 -5.77
C ALA A 5 15.94 -24.04 -5.93
N GLU A 6 16.33 -23.56 -7.12
CA GLU A 6 16.74 -22.16 -7.31
C GLU A 6 15.60 -21.14 -7.29
N ARG A 7 14.34 -21.56 -7.48
CA ARG A 7 13.19 -20.63 -7.50
C ARG A 7 12.66 -20.24 -6.12
N GLN A 8 13.08 -20.88 -5.03
CA GLN A 8 12.43 -20.74 -3.72
C GLN A 8 12.96 -19.60 -2.84
N GLN A 9 14.15 -19.03 -3.13
CA GLN A 9 14.69 -17.90 -2.33
C GLN A 9 14.28 -16.52 -2.85
N ALA A 10 13.89 -16.39 -4.12
CA ALA A 10 13.60 -15.09 -4.74
C ALA A 10 12.30 -14.41 -4.23
N GLY A 11 11.46 -15.09 -3.44
CA GLY A 11 10.11 -14.65 -3.10
C GLY A 11 9.78 -14.43 -1.62
N LYS A 12 10.63 -14.82 -0.67
CA LYS A 12 10.35 -14.64 0.77
C LYS A 12 10.86 -13.29 1.25
N ARG A 13 10.00 -12.51 1.90
CA ARG A 13 10.32 -11.16 2.38
C ARG A 13 9.67 -10.92 3.73
N ILE A 14 10.39 -10.25 4.62
CA ILE A 14 9.85 -9.77 5.89
C ILE A 14 9.22 -8.41 5.61
N VAL A 15 7.96 -8.25 6.00
CA VAL A 15 7.21 -7.01 5.86
C VAL A 15 6.72 -6.59 7.23
N SER A 16 7.22 -5.45 7.71
CA SER A 16 6.70 -4.85 8.93
C SER A 16 5.29 -4.31 8.69
N VAL A 17 4.41 -4.59 9.65
CA VAL A 17 3.01 -4.18 9.68
C VAL A 17 2.81 -3.19 10.83
N PRO A 18 1.87 -2.24 10.71
CA PRO A 18 1.53 -1.36 11.82
C PRO A 18 1.02 -2.13 13.04
N GLU A 19 1.40 -1.70 14.25
CA GLU A 19 0.95 -2.32 15.50
C GLU A 19 -0.57 -2.34 15.67
N LEU A 20 -1.26 -1.36 15.06
CA LEU A 20 -2.71 -1.27 15.02
C LEU A 20 -3.38 -2.55 14.46
N LEU A 21 -2.70 -3.29 13.58
CA LEU A 21 -3.24 -4.53 12.98
C LEU A 21 -3.00 -5.78 13.84
N LEU A 22 -2.17 -5.70 14.89
CA LEU A 22 -1.85 -6.86 15.70
C LEU A 22 -3.07 -7.48 16.41
N PRO A 23 -4.03 -6.70 16.96
CA PRO A 23 -5.25 -7.27 17.53
C PRO A 23 -6.06 -8.06 16.50
N ASP A 24 -6.18 -7.55 15.27
CA ASP A 24 -6.92 -8.20 14.19
C ASP A 24 -6.23 -9.51 13.77
N PHE A 25 -4.90 -9.50 13.63
CA PHE A 25 -4.13 -10.71 13.32
C PHE A 25 -4.24 -11.76 14.41
N ARG A 26 -4.12 -11.37 15.68
CA ARG A 26 -4.29 -12.30 16.81
C ARG A 26 -5.67 -12.92 16.82
N THR A 27 -6.71 -12.10 16.66
CA THR A 27 -8.10 -12.57 16.60
C THR A 27 -8.29 -13.53 15.44
N HIS A 28 -7.79 -13.19 14.27
CA HIS A 28 -7.89 -14.02 13.07
C HIS A 28 -7.17 -15.36 13.23
N LEU A 29 -5.92 -15.35 13.69
CA LEU A 29 -5.13 -16.57 13.89
C LEU A 29 -5.77 -17.50 14.92
N ASN A 30 -6.31 -16.96 16.01
CA ASN A 30 -6.95 -17.76 17.05
C ASN A 30 -8.33 -18.32 16.64
N THR A 31 -9.02 -17.68 15.69
CA THR A 31 -10.42 -18.01 15.36
C THR A 31 -10.57 -18.77 14.05
N TYR A 32 -9.72 -18.48 13.05
CA TYR A 32 -9.93 -18.92 11.67
C TYR A 32 -8.75 -19.66 11.04
N ALA A 33 -7.54 -19.55 11.60
CA ALA A 33 -6.38 -20.23 11.05
C ALA A 33 -6.33 -21.70 11.47
N GLY A 34 -5.62 -22.51 10.68
CA GLY A 34 -5.36 -23.90 11.00
C GLY A 34 -4.37 -24.03 12.15
N GLU A 35 -4.45 -25.13 12.87
CA GLU A 35 -3.54 -25.42 13.98
C GLU A 35 -2.12 -25.75 13.50
N GLY A 36 -1.14 -25.46 14.35
CA GLY A 36 0.27 -25.77 14.12
C GLY A 36 0.99 -24.81 13.17
N ASP A 37 2.31 -24.96 13.08
CA ASP A 37 3.19 -24.05 12.33
C ASP A 37 2.97 -24.09 10.81
N GLU A 38 2.43 -25.20 10.30
CA GLU A 38 2.07 -25.40 8.90
C GLU A 38 0.57 -25.15 8.63
N GLY A 39 -0.16 -24.65 9.64
CA GLY A 39 -1.56 -24.31 9.55
C GLY A 39 -1.81 -23.20 8.53
N LEU A 40 -2.84 -23.37 7.70
CA LEU A 40 -3.22 -22.33 6.75
C LEU A 40 -3.80 -21.12 7.49
N VAL A 41 -3.28 -19.92 7.19
CA VAL A 41 -3.78 -18.67 7.78
C VAL A 41 -5.20 -18.35 7.30
N PHE A 42 -5.51 -18.63 6.03
CA PHE A 42 -6.83 -18.34 5.45
C PHE A 42 -7.53 -19.62 5.01
N ILE A 43 -8.57 -20.00 5.74
CA ILE A 43 -9.34 -21.22 5.54
C ILE A 43 -10.76 -20.87 5.09
N GLY A 44 -11.28 -21.63 4.12
CA GLY A 44 -12.67 -21.55 3.72
C GLY A 44 -13.61 -22.16 4.76
N PRO A 45 -14.92 -21.89 4.70
CA PRO A 45 -15.89 -22.32 5.71
C PRO A 45 -16.02 -23.85 5.91
N LYS A 46 -15.41 -24.65 5.02
CA LYS A 46 -15.39 -26.13 5.10
C LYS A 46 -14.03 -26.68 5.57
N GLY A 47 -13.15 -25.86 6.15
CA GLY A 47 -11.84 -26.30 6.64
C GLY A 47 -10.76 -26.45 5.56
N ALA A 48 -11.09 -26.25 4.28
CA ALA A 48 -10.16 -26.34 3.16
C ALA A 48 -9.54 -24.98 2.81
N GLN A 49 -8.48 -24.98 2.00
CA GLN A 49 -7.85 -23.76 1.49
C GLN A 49 -8.89 -22.82 0.85
N LEU A 50 -8.77 -21.52 1.16
CA LEU A 50 -9.64 -20.49 0.60
C LEU A 50 -9.52 -20.45 -0.94
N GLN A 51 -10.61 -20.79 -1.63
CA GLN A 51 -10.68 -20.78 -3.08
C GLN A 51 -10.95 -19.37 -3.62
N ARG A 52 -10.29 -19.01 -4.72
CA ARG A 52 -10.42 -17.68 -5.37
C ARG A 52 -11.88 -17.33 -5.68
N THR A 53 -12.66 -18.27 -6.21
CA THR A 53 -14.07 -18.04 -6.57
C THR A 53 -14.93 -17.67 -5.35
N ASN A 54 -14.69 -18.33 -4.21
CA ASN A 54 -15.39 -18.01 -2.96
C ASN A 54 -14.98 -16.63 -2.45
N PHE A 55 -13.69 -16.32 -2.50
CA PHE A 55 -13.18 -15.02 -2.12
C PHE A 55 -13.74 -13.89 -2.98
N THR A 56 -13.81 -14.06 -4.31
CA THR A 56 -14.38 -13.06 -5.23
C THR A 56 -15.81 -12.69 -4.86
N ARG A 57 -16.65 -13.67 -4.46
CA ARG A 57 -18.03 -13.37 -4.00
C ARG A 57 -18.05 -12.54 -2.73
N THR A 58 -17.21 -12.86 -1.75
CA THR A 58 -17.08 -12.07 -0.52
C THR A 58 -16.57 -10.67 -0.82
N TRP A 59 -15.58 -10.54 -1.70
CA TRP A 59 -15.04 -9.27 -2.15
C TRP A 59 -16.11 -8.39 -2.80
N SER A 60 -16.88 -8.92 -3.76
CA SER A 60 -17.96 -8.18 -4.41
C SER A 60 -18.97 -7.63 -3.40
N LYS A 61 -19.33 -8.41 -2.38
CA LYS A 61 -20.21 -7.93 -1.29
C LYS A 61 -19.58 -6.78 -0.49
N ALA A 62 -18.29 -6.88 -0.17
CA ALA A 62 -17.56 -5.82 0.53
C ALA A 62 -17.52 -4.52 -0.29
N ILE A 63 -17.29 -4.62 -1.60
CA ILE A 63 -17.29 -3.47 -2.52
C ILE A 63 -18.67 -2.83 -2.63
N SER A 64 -19.74 -3.63 -2.74
CA SER A 64 -21.11 -3.12 -2.71
C SER A 64 -21.44 -2.43 -1.38
N ALA A 65 -21.05 -3.01 -0.25
CA ALA A 65 -21.26 -2.42 1.08
C ALA A 65 -20.50 -1.09 1.25
N ALA A 66 -19.29 -1.01 0.70
CA ALA A 66 -18.48 0.21 0.66
C ALA A 66 -18.95 1.24 -0.39
N LYS A 67 -19.97 0.91 -1.19
CA LYS A 67 -20.48 1.75 -2.30
C LYS A 67 -19.41 2.13 -3.33
N LEU A 68 -18.45 1.23 -3.57
CA LEU A 68 -17.41 1.42 -4.58
C LEU A 68 -17.80 0.71 -5.88
N THR A 69 -17.33 1.23 -7.02
CA THR A 69 -17.55 0.63 -8.35
C THR A 69 -16.21 0.37 -9.04
N GLY A 70 -16.11 -0.73 -9.79
CA GLY A 70 -14.91 -1.07 -10.57
C GLY A 70 -13.65 -1.42 -9.75
N PHE A 71 -13.76 -1.64 -8.44
CA PHE A 71 -12.62 -1.85 -7.54
C PHE A 71 -12.30 -3.34 -7.34
N HIS A 72 -11.10 -3.75 -7.73
CA HIS A 72 -10.59 -5.12 -7.67
C HIS A 72 -9.74 -5.33 -6.42
N PHE A 73 -9.59 -6.59 -6.00
CA PHE A 73 -8.77 -6.89 -4.83
C PHE A 73 -7.30 -6.47 -4.98
N HIS A 74 -6.75 -6.53 -6.20
CA HIS A 74 -5.38 -6.10 -6.46
C HIS A 74 -5.21 -4.57 -6.32
N ASP A 75 -6.28 -3.80 -6.39
CA ASP A 75 -6.22 -2.34 -6.23
C ASP A 75 -5.84 -1.97 -4.79
N LEU A 76 -6.09 -2.83 -3.79
CA LEU A 76 -5.55 -2.66 -2.44
C LEU A 76 -4.01 -2.66 -2.42
N ARG A 77 -3.38 -3.48 -3.27
CA ARG A 77 -1.91 -3.50 -3.39
C ARG A 77 -1.42 -2.20 -4.02
N HIS A 78 -2.10 -1.73 -5.07
CA HIS A 78 -1.79 -0.44 -5.70
C HIS A 78 -1.89 0.70 -4.68
N THR A 79 -2.99 0.77 -3.93
CA THR A 79 -3.19 1.77 -2.87
C THR A 79 -2.10 1.70 -1.80
N GLY A 80 -1.74 0.50 -1.33
CA GLY A 80 -0.67 0.32 -0.36
C GLY A 80 0.70 0.81 -0.86
N ASN A 81 1.03 0.56 -2.12
CA ASN A 81 2.28 1.06 -2.72
C ASN A 81 2.27 2.58 -2.88
N THR A 82 1.12 3.17 -3.22
CA THR A 82 0.96 4.62 -3.27
C THR A 82 1.18 5.25 -1.89
N PHE A 83 0.62 4.68 -0.82
CA PHE A 83 0.86 5.17 0.54
C PHE A 83 2.32 5.08 0.98
N VAL A 84 3.00 3.98 0.65
CA VAL A 84 4.43 3.82 0.94
C VAL A 84 5.26 4.83 0.17
N SER A 85 4.94 5.08 -1.10
CA SER A 85 5.62 6.10 -1.89
C SER A 85 5.41 7.50 -1.30
N GLN A 86 4.17 7.82 -0.93
CA GLN A 86 3.78 9.10 -0.35
C GLN A 86 4.36 9.34 1.05
N SER A 87 4.72 8.31 1.81
CA SER A 87 5.40 8.46 3.10
C SER A 87 6.87 8.87 2.97
N GLY A 88 7.37 9.10 1.75
CA GLY A 88 8.77 9.45 1.49
C GLY A 88 9.69 8.23 1.42
N ALA A 89 9.16 7.02 1.26
CA ALA A 89 10.00 5.83 1.13
C ALA A 89 10.90 5.92 -0.11
N THR A 90 12.16 5.54 0.05
CA THR A 90 13.11 5.47 -1.06
C THR A 90 12.67 4.43 -2.09
N LEU A 91 13.17 4.55 -3.32
CA LEU A 91 12.90 3.59 -4.38
C LEU A 91 13.27 2.16 -3.96
N ARG A 92 14.36 2.00 -3.20
CA ARG A 92 14.82 0.71 -2.68
C ARG A 92 13.86 0.12 -1.65
N GLU A 93 13.36 0.92 -0.71
CA GLU A 93 12.39 0.48 0.30
C GLU A 93 11.06 0.09 -0.34
N LEU A 94 10.60 0.91 -1.29
CA LEU A 94 9.40 0.64 -2.07
C LEU A 94 9.53 -0.67 -2.87
N MET A 95 10.64 -0.86 -3.61
CA MET A 95 10.91 -2.10 -4.35
C MET A 95 11.00 -3.32 -3.43
N ASN A 96 11.62 -3.17 -2.26
CA ASN A 96 11.73 -4.24 -1.28
C ASN A 96 10.35 -4.70 -0.80
N ARG A 97 9.44 -3.76 -0.51
CA ARG A 97 8.06 -4.04 -0.10
C ARG A 97 7.20 -4.54 -1.24
N MET A 98 7.44 -4.05 -2.46
CA MET A 98 6.65 -4.37 -3.65
C MET A 98 6.88 -5.77 -4.22
N GLY A 99 8.01 -6.45 -3.96
CA GLY A 99 8.27 -7.85 -4.34
C GLY A 99 8.12 -8.19 -5.84
N HIS A 100 9.20 -8.63 -6.50
CA HIS A 100 9.24 -8.94 -7.95
C HIS A 100 8.82 -7.81 -8.90
N SER A 101 8.63 -6.59 -8.39
CA SER A 101 8.32 -5.44 -9.23
C SER A 101 9.59 -4.92 -9.88
N THR A 102 9.50 -4.58 -11.17
CA THR A 102 10.61 -3.95 -11.89
C THR A 102 10.87 -2.55 -11.34
N THR A 103 12.09 -2.04 -11.50
CA THR A 103 12.42 -0.64 -11.18
C THR A 103 11.44 0.33 -11.86
N ARG A 104 11.05 0.03 -13.10
CA ARG A 104 10.04 0.78 -13.85
C ARG A 104 8.69 0.83 -13.11
N ALA A 105 8.22 -0.28 -12.55
CA ALA A 105 6.97 -0.32 -11.81
C ALA A 105 7.04 0.51 -10.50
N ALA A 106 8.19 0.51 -9.82
CA ALA A 106 8.36 1.30 -8.60
C ALA A 106 8.47 2.81 -8.90
N LEU A 107 9.10 3.18 -10.02
CA LEU A 107 9.18 4.57 -10.47
C LEU A 107 7.81 5.20 -10.73
N ILE A 108 6.82 4.42 -11.21
CA ILE A 108 5.45 4.92 -11.42
C ILE A 108 4.90 5.52 -10.12
N TYR A 109 5.03 4.83 -8.99
CA TYR A 109 4.51 5.34 -7.71
C TYR A 109 5.36 6.48 -7.14
N GLN A 110 6.68 6.45 -7.33
CA GLN A 110 7.59 7.52 -6.92
C GLN A 110 7.26 8.83 -7.64
N HIS A 111 7.05 8.80 -8.95
CA HIS A 111 6.66 9.99 -9.71
C HIS A 111 5.32 10.58 -9.24
N THR A 112 4.31 9.75 -8.97
CA THR A 112 3.03 10.23 -8.41
C THR A 112 3.20 10.91 -7.04
N ALA A 113 4.16 10.47 -6.23
CA ALA A 113 4.47 11.15 -4.96
C ALA A 113 5.20 12.49 -5.19
N MET A 114 6.07 12.59 -6.18
CA MET A 114 6.75 13.85 -6.54
C MET A 114 5.79 14.92 -7.08
N GLU A 115 4.75 14.54 -7.85
CA GLU A 115 3.69 15.47 -8.25
C GLU A 115 2.94 16.04 -7.03
N ARG A 116 2.80 15.24 -5.97
CA ARG A 116 2.25 15.67 -4.69
C ARG A 116 3.18 16.63 -3.94
N ASP A 117 4.49 16.39 -3.98
CA ASP A 117 5.49 17.33 -3.43
C ASP A 117 5.38 18.70 -4.10
N ARG A 118 5.19 18.72 -5.43
CA ARG A 118 4.94 19.97 -6.14
C ARG A 118 3.68 20.67 -5.67
N ALA A 119 2.59 19.93 -5.46
CA ALA A 119 1.35 20.49 -4.91
C ALA A 119 1.52 21.02 -3.46
N ILE A 120 2.35 20.37 -2.64
CA ILE A 120 2.69 20.83 -1.29
C ILE A 120 3.52 22.12 -1.38
N ALA A 121 4.52 22.18 -2.26
CA ALA A 121 5.33 23.36 -2.50
C ALA A 121 4.47 24.54 -2.99
N ASP A 122 3.54 24.30 -3.91
CA ASP A 122 2.61 25.33 -4.39
C ASP A 122 1.65 25.80 -3.27
N ALA A 123 1.19 24.89 -2.41
CA ALA A 123 0.36 25.22 -1.25
C ALA A 123 1.12 26.04 -0.19
N LEU A 124 2.41 25.77 0.03
CA LEU A 124 3.30 26.55 0.91
C LEU A 124 3.67 27.91 0.30
N GLY A 125 3.82 27.98 -1.02
CA GLY A 125 4.13 29.22 -1.74
C GLY A 125 3.00 30.25 -1.70
N LYS A 126 1.74 29.81 -1.57
CA LYS A 126 0.56 30.68 -1.52
C LYS A 126 0.58 31.66 -0.31
N PRO A 127 0.69 31.20 0.96
CA PRO A 127 0.80 32.11 2.09
C PRO A 127 2.12 32.91 2.09
N ALA A 128 3.22 32.32 1.61
CA ALA A 128 4.51 33.02 1.49
C ALA A 128 4.42 34.21 0.51
N LYS A 129 3.76 34.03 -0.63
CA LYS A 129 3.51 35.09 -1.61
C LYS A 129 2.56 36.17 -1.08
N GLU A 130 1.53 35.78 -0.32
CA GLU A 130 0.61 36.71 0.34
C GLU A 130 1.30 37.54 1.44
N ALA A 131 2.26 36.95 2.17
CA ALA A 131 3.08 37.66 3.16
C ALA A 131 4.02 38.67 2.50
N LEU A 132 4.76 38.24 1.46
CA LEU A 132 5.68 39.11 0.70
C LEU A 132 4.94 40.25 -0.01
N SER A 133 3.69 40.05 -0.43
CA SER A 133 2.89 41.10 -1.08
C SER A 133 2.28 42.11 -0.10
N LYS A 134 2.29 41.82 1.22
CA LYS A 134 1.81 42.73 2.27
C LYS A 134 2.91 43.62 2.86
N GLU A 135 4.18 43.29 2.63
CA GLU A 135 5.33 44.06 3.12
C GLU A 135 5.75 45.22 2.19
N ASP A 136 5.12 45.38 1.02
CA ASP A 136 5.28 46.56 0.15
C ASP A 136 4.06 47.52 0.19
N PRO A 137 3.78 48.25 1.30
CA PRO A 137 2.89 49.41 1.25
C PRO A 137 3.65 50.76 1.16
N ASP A 138 4.98 50.78 1.24
CA ASP A 138 5.75 52.03 1.18
C ASP A 138 6.99 51.93 0.27
N GLY A 139 6.72 51.80 -1.03
CA GLY A 139 7.67 52.17 -2.08
C GLY A 139 7.76 53.69 -2.21
N SER A 140 8.08 54.41 -1.12
CA SER A 140 8.52 55.80 -1.17
C SER A 140 9.81 55.95 -0.34
N GLY A 141 10.92 56.15 -1.03
CA GLY A 141 12.24 56.23 -0.42
C GLY A 141 13.33 56.57 -1.42
N THR A 142 13.27 57.83 -1.88
CA THR A 142 14.32 58.68 -2.51
C THR A 142 15.24 58.09 -3.57
#